data_AF-A0A5J4N3S8-F1
#
_entry.id   AF-A0A5J4N3S8-F1
#
_cell.length_a   1.000
_cell.length_b   1.000
_cell.length_c   1.000
_cell.angle_alpha   90.00
_cell.angle_beta   90.00
_cell.angle_gamma   90.00
#
_symmetry.space_group_name_H-M   'P 1'
#
loop_
_entity.id
_entity.type
_entity.pdbx_description
1 polymer ?
#
loop_
_entity_poly.entity_id
_entity_poly.type
_entity_poly.pdbx_seq_one_letter_code
_entity_poly.pdbx_strand_id
1 'polypeptide(L)'
;MNVIIPCFLVNLIFRVVAVAVSSSEVNISCSYLQLGQYRCDSPQIDPSTQQPVNCSSQTLTAPVACRPAPGVFCDDHLFTGDEIGFVGVVPCYFVSGYRFESALLLSVFGGVFGLDRFYLGYPALGCFKAATFGGFGLWYLADIVLLAVG
;
A
#
# COMPACT_ATOMS: atom_id res chain seq x y z
N MET A 1 -64.97 10.95 9.59
CA MET A 1 -64.26 12.06 8.93
C MET A 1 -63.42 11.48 7.79
N ASN A 2 -63.99 11.39 6.59
CA ASN A 2 -63.30 10.88 5.41
C ASN A 2 -62.86 12.08 4.57
N VAL A 3 -61.57 12.34 4.50
CA VAL A 3 -60.99 13.42 3.69
C VAL A 3 -61.00 12.95 2.23
N ILE A 4 -61.91 13.51 1.43
CA ILE A 4 -61.93 13.35 -0.03
C ILE A 4 -60.80 14.23 -0.57
N ILE A 5 -59.59 13.68 -0.68
CA ILE A 5 -58.47 14.34 -1.35
C ILE A 5 -58.81 14.33 -2.85
N PRO A 6 -58.99 15.47 -3.51
CA PRO A 6 -59.34 15.51 -4.93
C PRO A 6 -58.23 14.85 -5.75
N CYS A 7 -58.60 14.02 -6.73
CA CYS A 7 -57.68 13.24 -7.57
C CYS A 7 -56.63 14.13 -8.29
N PHE A 8 -56.94 15.42 -8.47
CA PHE A 8 -56.02 16.46 -8.93
C PHE A 8 -54.80 16.63 -8.01
N LEU A 9 -54.99 16.65 -6.69
CA LEU A 9 -53.88 16.76 -5.75
C LEU A 9 -52.98 15.52 -5.81
N VAL A 10 -53.55 14.33 -5.97
CA VAL A 10 -52.79 13.07 -6.05
C VAL A 10 -51.94 13.03 -7.33
N ASN A 11 -52.50 13.43 -8.47
CA ASN A 11 -51.76 13.51 -9.73
C ASN A 11 -50.68 14.61 -9.71
N LEU A 12 -50.96 15.75 -9.07
CA LEU A 12 -49.98 16.82 -8.89
C LEU A 12 -48.81 16.34 -8.03
N ILE A 13 -49.10 15.67 -6.91
CA ILE A 13 -48.08 15.08 -6.03
C ILE A 13 -47.26 14.04 -6.79
N PHE A 14 -47.90 13.17 -7.59
CA PHE A 14 -47.20 12.14 -8.36
C PHE A 14 -46.25 12.73 -9.42
N ARG A 15 -46.68 13.82 -10.09
CA ARG A 15 -45.82 14.52 -11.06
C ARG A 15 -44.65 15.23 -10.39
N VAL A 16 -44.86 15.85 -9.23
CA VAL A 16 -43.78 16.51 -8.46
C VAL A 16 -42.75 15.48 -7.98
N VAL A 17 -43.20 14.32 -7.47
CA VAL A 17 -42.31 13.24 -7.04
C VAL A 17 -41.54 12.65 -8.22
N ALA A 18 -42.18 12.45 -9.38
CA ALA A 18 -41.50 11.95 -10.58
C ALA A 18 -40.41 12.91 -11.08
N VAL A 19 -40.64 14.23 -11.02
CA VAL A 19 -39.63 15.25 -11.38
C VAL A 19 -38.46 15.28 -10.38
N ALA A 20 -38.70 14.98 -9.10
CA ALA A 20 -37.64 14.95 -8.08
C ALA A 20 -36.72 13.72 -8.20
N VAL A 21 -37.18 12.61 -8.81
CA VAL A 21 -36.41 11.35 -8.90
C VAL A 21 -35.42 11.33 -10.06
N SER A 22 -35.60 12.16 -11.09
CA SER A 22 -34.85 12.07 -12.35
C SER A 22 -33.42 12.66 -12.35
N SER A 23 -32.93 13.26 -11.26
CA SER A 23 -31.66 14.01 -11.27
C SER A 23 -30.62 13.56 -10.24
N SER A 24 -30.65 12.31 -9.78
CA SER A 24 -29.53 11.78 -8.99
C SER A 24 -28.42 11.33 -9.94
N GLU A 25 -27.51 12.24 -10.29
CA GLU A 25 -26.21 11.89 -10.86
C GLU A 25 -25.45 11.07 -9.81
N VAL A 26 -25.47 9.75 -9.94
CA VAL A 26 -24.66 8.85 -9.11
C VAL A 26 -23.23 8.95 -9.61
N ASN A 27 -22.43 9.83 -9.01
CA ASN A 27 -21.00 9.90 -9.28
C ASN A 27 -20.32 8.67 -8.66
N ILE A 28 -19.87 7.75 -9.51
CA ILE A 28 -19.17 6.52 -9.11
C ILE A 28 -17.68 6.82 -9.05
N SER A 29 -17.10 6.85 -7.85
CA SER A 29 -15.66 7.06 -7.71
C SER A 29 -14.85 5.85 -8.16
N CYS A 30 -13.72 6.08 -8.85
CA CYS A 30 -12.81 5.03 -9.29
C CYS A 30 -12.20 4.23 -8.13
N SER A 31 -12.23 4.77 -6.90
CA SER A 31 -11.72 4.10 -5.69
C SER A 31 -12.46 2.81 -5.31
N TYR A 32 -13.70 2.62 -5.78
CA TYR A 32 -14.54 1.45 -5.47
C TYR A 32 -14.53 0.36 -6.57
N LEU A 33 -13.65 0.48 -7.56
CA LEU A 33 -13.53 -0.53 -8.62
C LEU A 33 -13.15 -1.91 -8.04
N GLN A 34 -13.71 -2.99 -8.60
CA GLN A 34 -13.39 -4.35 -8.18
C GLN A 34 -12.06 -4.83 -8.76
N LEU A 35 -11.43 -5.80 -8.10
CA LEU A 35 -10.23 -6.47 -8.60
C LEU A 35 -10.51 -7.02 -10.01
N GLY A 36 -9.66 -6.65 -10.98
CA GLY A 36 -9.84 -7.00 -12.40
C GLY A 36 -10.43 -5.88 -13.27
N GLN A 37 -11.05 -4.84 -12.67
CA GLN A 37 -11.48 -3.64 -13.40
C GLN A 37 -10.43 -2.53 -13.42
N TYR A 38 -9.32 -2.73 -12.72
CA TYR A 38 -8.16 -1.84 -12.69
C TYR A 38 -6.88 -2.65 -12.50
N ARG A 39 -5.75 -2.02 -12.81
CA ARG A 39 -4.40 -2.54 -12.59
C ARG A 39 -3.55 -1.48 -11.91
N CYS A 40 -2.84 -1.86 -10.85
CA CYS A 40 -1.88 -0.97 -10.21
C CYS A 40 -0.48 -1.16 -10.77
N ASP A 41 0.24 -0.05 -10.90
CA ASP A 41 1.64 -0.04 -11.30
C ASP A 41 2.50 -0.62 -10.17
N SER A 42 3.61 -1.28 -10.54
CA SER A 42 4.58 -1.76 -9.57
C SER A 42 5.20 -0.59 -8.79
N PRO A 43 5.28 -0.65 -7.45
CA PRO A 43 5.89 0.42 -6.66
C PRO A 43 7.36 0.62 -7.06
N GLN A 44 7.81 1.87 -7.03
CA GLN A 44 9.23 2.17 -7.18
C GLN A 44 9.96 1.66 -5.93
N ILE A 45 11.00 0.84 -6.12
CA ILE A 45 11.80 0.30 -5.03
C ILE A 45 13.01 1.22 -4.81
N ASP A 46 13.21 1.65 -3.57
CA ASP A 46 14.39 2.42 -3.20
C ASP A 46 15.63 1.49 -3.21
N PRO A 47 16.68 1.81 -3.99
CA PRO A 47 17.87 0.96 -4.11
C PRO A 47 18.68 0.83 -2.82
N SER A 48 18.43 1.69 -1.83
CA SER A 48 19.11 1.67 -0.53
C SER A 48 18.46 0.67 0.42
N THR A 49 17.12 0.64 0.45
CA THR A 49 16.33 -0.06 1.47
C THR A 49 15.62 -1.31 0.94
N GLN A 50 15.55 -1.49 -0.38
CA GLN A 50 14.75 -2.54 -1.03
C GLN A 50 13.26 -2.46 -0.66
N GLN A 51 12.77 -1.29 -0.24
CA GLN A 51 11.37 -1.04 0.11
C GLN A 51 10.71 -0.05 -0.88
N PRO A 52 9.37 -0.06 -1.01
CA PRO A 52 8.65 0.97 -1.76
C PRO A 52 9.00 2.38 -1.32
N VAL A 53 9.24 3.26 -2.29
CA VAL A 53 9.45 4.69 -2.04
C VAL A 53 8.22 5.27 -1.34
N ASN A 54 8.44 6.16 -0.37
CA ASN A 54 7.39 6.85 0.39
C ASN A 54 6.53 5.91 1.28
N CYS A 55 7.16 4.89 1.87
CA CYS A 55 6.54 4.06 2.90
C CYS A 55 6.30 4.88 4.19
N SER A 56 5.04 4.97 4.62
CA SER A 56 4.65 5.65 5.86
C SER A 56 5.09 4.84 7.09
N SER A 57 5.72 5.50 8.07
CA SER A 57 6.15 4.85 9.33
C SER A 57 5.00 4.52 10.28
N GLN A 58 3.85 5.20 10.14
CA GLN A 58 2.69 5.00 11.02
C GLN A 58 1.74 3.93 10.49
N THR A 59 1.48 3.95 9.17
CA THR A 59 0.49 3.07 8.55
C THR A 59 1.10 1.86 7.86
N LEU A 60 2.43 1.81 7.68
CA LEU A 60 3.14 0.73 6.98
C LEU A 60 2.58 0.47 5.58
N THR A 61 2.21 1.56 4.91
CA THR A 61 1.64 1.54 3.56
C THR A 61 2.38 2.53 2.65
N ALA A 62 2.53 2.16 1.38
CA ALA A 62 3.06 3.00 0.33
C ALA A 62 2.01 3.26 -0.76
N PRO A 63 1.91 4.48 -1.29
CA PRO A 63 0.98 4.81 -2.36
C PRO A 63 1.46 4.25 -3.71
N VAL A 64 0.55 3.69 -4.50
CA VAL A 64 0.79 3.23 -5.87
C VAL A 64 -0.28 3.76 -6.83
N ALA A 65 0.12 4.08 -8.06
CA ALA A 65 -0.82 4.53 -9.07
C ALA A 65 -1.62 3.34 -9.61
N CYS A 66 -2.95 3.47 -9.69
CA CYS A 66 -3.84 2.45 -10.23
C CYS A 66 -4.62 3.00 -11.43
N ARG A 67 -4.62 2.21 -12.51
CA ARG A 67 -5.18 2.54 -13.82
C ARG A 67 -6.42 1.68 -14.09
N PRO A 68 -7.60 2.28 -14.34
CA PRO A 68 -8.79 1.54 -14.73
C PRO A 68 -8.60 0.80 -16.05
N ALA A 69 -9.30 -0.32 -16.24
CA ALA A 69 -9.29 -1.07 -17.50
C ALA A 69 -9.92 -0.23 -18.64
N PRO A 70 -9.54 -0.48 -19.91
CA PRO A 70 -10.15 0.20 -21.06
C PRO A 70 -11.67 0.01 -21.08
N GLY A 71 -12.42 1.11 -21.24
CA GLY A 71 -13.88 1.10 -21.31
C GLY A 71 -14.60 1.14 -19.96
N VAL A 72 -13.88 1.34 -18.86
CA VAL A 72 -14.45 1.60 -17.52
C VAL A 72 -14.80 3.09 -17.39
N PHE A 73 -15.98 3.39 -16.86
CA PHE A 73 -16.45 4.75 -16.57
C PHE A 73 -16.49 4.98 -15.05
N CYS A 74 -15.75 5.98 -14.56
CA CYS A 74 -15.72 6.40 -13.16
C CYS A 74 -15.24 7.85 -13.05
N ASP A 75 -15.56 8.53 -11.95
CA ASP A 75 -15.28 9.97 -11.74
C ASP A 75 -15.67 10.83 -12.97
N ASP A 76 -16.82 10.51 -13.57
CA ASP A 76 -17.40 11.16 -14.75
C ASP A 76 -16.55 11.12 -16.05
N HIS A 77 -15.56 10.21 -16.12
CA HIS A 77 -14.68 10.03 -17.26
C HIS A 77 -14.62 8.56 -17.75
N LEU A 78 -14.51 8.39 -19.07
CA LEU A 78 -14.29 7.08 -19.70
C LEU A 78 -12.79 6.84 -19.91
N PHE A 79 -12.27 5.78 -19.31
CA PHE A 79 -10.83 5.48 -19.34
C PHE A 79 -10.42 4.62 -20.54
N THR A 80 -9.28 4.96 -21.14
CA THR A 80 -8.68 4.21 -22.26
C THR A 80 -7.71 3.10 -21.79
N GLY A 81 -7.31 3.10 -20.51
CA GLY A 81 -6.44 2.09 -19.90
C GLY A 81 -5.06 2.60 -19.44
N ASP A 82 -4.60 3.73 -19.98
CA ASP A 82 -3.28 4.31 -19.69
C ASP A 82 -3.34 5.50 -18.73
N GLU A 83 -4.50 5.88 -18.24
CA GLU A 83 -4.65 7.04 -17.34
C GLU A 83 -4.72 6.58 -15.88
N ILE A 84 -4.16 7.39 -14.98
CA ILE A 84 -4.23 7.12 -13.54
C ILE A 84 -5.65 7.49 -13.07
N GLY A 85 -6.41 6.51 -12.59
CA GLY A 85 -7.76 6.74 -12.06
C GLY A 85 -7.73 7.07 -10.58
N PHE A 86 -6.96 6.31 -9.80
CA PHE A 86 -6.84 6.53 -8.35
C PHE A 86 -5.48 6.06 -7.82
N VAL A 87 -5.17 6.46 -6.59
CA VAL A 87 -3.98 6.02 -5.87
C VAL A 87 -4.37 4.93 -4.89
N GLY A 88 -3.91 3.71 -5.15
CA GLY A 88 -4.03 2.58 -4.25
C GLY A 88 -2.96 2.59 -3.16
N VAL A 89 -3.12 1.73 -2.16
CA VAL A 89 -2.12 1.53 -1.10
C VAL A 89 -1.65 0.08 -1.09
N VAL A 90 -0.34 -0.11 -0.97
CA VAL A 90 0.28 -1.43 -0.81
C VAL A 90 0.99 -1.51 0.53
N PRO A 91 1.02 -2.68 1.18
CA PRO A 91 1.76 -2.86 2.43
C PRO A 91 3.26 -2.74 2.20
N CYS A 92 3.98 -2.14 3.15
CA CYS A 92 5.43 -1.98 3.14
C CYS A 92 6.00 -2.04 4.56
N TYR A 93 7.31 -2.23 4.68
CA TYR A 93 8.00 -2.18 5.98
C TYR A 93 8.86 -0.93 6.07
N PHE A 94 8.66 -0.14 7.13
CA PHE A 94 9.48 1.03 7.37
C PHE A 94 10.85 0.61 7.92
N VAL A 95 11.92 0.85 7.15
CA VAL A 95 13.29 0.61 7.58
C VAL A 95 14.00 1.94 7.88
N SER A 96 14.81 1.97 8.94
CA SER A 96 15.70 3.10 9.19
C SER A 96 16.79 3.11 8.12
N GLY A 97 17.27 4.29 7.68
CA GLY A 97 18.02 4.49 6.44
C GLY A 97 19.42 3.84 6.31
N TYR A 98 19.64 2.67 6.91
CA TYR A 98 20.76 1.79 6.59
C TYR A 98 20.56 1.15 5.20
N ARG A 99 21.68 0.84 4.55
CA ARG A 99 21.67 0.21 3.22
C ARG A 99 21.60 -1.30 3.37
N PHE A 100 20.55 -1.93 2.86
CA PHE A 100 20.33 -3.37 2.94
C PHE A 100 21.51 -4.16 2.37
N GLU A 101 21.97 -3.80 1.18
CA GLU A 101 23.12 -4.43 0.51
C GLU A 101 24.38 -4.39 1.38
N SER A 102 24.65 -3.24 2.01
CA SER A 102 25.79 -3.08 2.89
C SER A 102 25.65 -3.94 4.15
N ALA A 103 24.45 -4.00 4.74
CA ALA A 103 24.18 -4.82 5.92
C ALA A 103 24.38 -6.32 5.61
N LEU A 104 23.89 -6.78 4.45
CA LEU A 104 24.01 -8.17 4.01
C LEU A 104 25.48 -8.52 3.73
N LEU A 105 26.19 -7.67 3.00
CA LEU A 105 27.61 -7.88 2.68
C LEU A 105 28.47 -7.89 3.96
N LEU A 106 28.16 -7.01 4.90
CA LEU A 106 28.83 -6.97 6.20
C LEU A 106 28.47 -8.16 7.09
N SER A 107 27.27 -8.74 6.94
CA SER A 107 26.89 -9.98 7.62
C SER A 107 27.65 -11.17 7.05
N VAL A 108 27.81 -11.29 5.74
CA VAL A 108 28.56 -12.39 5.11
C VAL A 108 30.06 -12.32 5.43
N PHE A 109 30.70 -11.17 5.28
CA PHE A 109 32.16 -11.07 5.48
C PHE A 109 32.56 -10.76 6.92
N GLY A 110 31.73 -10.02 7.66
CA GLY A 110 32.02 -9.50 8.99
C GLY A 110 31.09 -9.99 10.09
N GLY A 111 30.15 -10.90 9.78
CA GLY A 111 29.11 -11.32 10.71
C GLY A 111 29.63 -12.10 11.91
N VAL A 112 30.72 -12.86 11.78
CA VAL A 112 31.31 -13.60 12.93
C VAL A 112 31.76 -12.64 14.04
N PHE A 113 32.19 -11.43 13.67
CA PHE A 113 32.52 -10.35 14.61
C PHE A 113 31.33 -9.44 14.96
N GLY A 114 30.14 -9.72 14.41
CA GLY A 114 28.93 -8.94 14.65
C GLY A 114 28.91 -7.55 14.01
N LEU A 115 29.71 -7.30 12.97
CA LEU A 115 29.78 -6.00 12.29
C LEU A 115 28.43 -5.60 11.68
N ASP A 116 27.64 -6.56 11.23
CA ASP A 116 26.26 -6.39 10.76
C ASP A 116 25.35 -5.77 11.84
N ARG A 117 25.43 -6.25 13.09
CA ARG A 117 24.63 -5.71 14.20
C ARG A 117 25.11 -4.34 14.67
N PHE A 118 26.41 -4.05 14.57
CA PHE A 118 26.93 -2.71 14.80
C PHE A 118 26.43 -1.72 13.74
N TYR A 119 26.37 -2.13 12.46
CA TYR A 119 25.85 -1.29 11.38
C TYR A 119 24.36 -0.95 11.52
N LEU A 120 23.57 -1.91 12.03
CA LEU A 120 22.14 -1.72 12.30
C LEU A 120 21.85 -0.93 13.60
N GLY A 121 22.86 -0.59 14.39
CA GLY A 121 22.71 0.18 15.63
C GLY A 121 22.41 -0.65 16.87
N TYR A 122 22.71 -1.96 16.86
CA TYR A 122 22.56 -2.87 18.01
C TYR A 122 23.93 -3.27 18.61
N PRO A 123 24.63 -2.36 19.31
CA PRO A 123 26.01 -2.61 19.74
C PRO A 123 26.13 -3.72 20.80
N ALA A 124 25.15 -3.85 21.69
CA ALA A 124 25.17 -4.90 22.72
C ALA A 124 25.10 -6.32 22.11
N LEU A 125 24.23 -6.50 21.10
CA LEU A 125 24.11 -7.76 20.35
C LEU A 125 25.37 -8.05 19.53
N GLY A 126 25.97 -7.02 18.92
CA GLY A 126 27.25 -7.14 18.22
C GLY A 126 28.38 -7.62 19.14
N CYS A 127 28.54 -7.01 20.31
CA CYS A 127 29.54 -7.42 21.30
C CYS A 127 29.33 -8.86 21.79
N PHE A 128 28.09 -9.27 22.06
CA PHE A 128 27.81 -10.62 22.53
C PHE A 128 28.03 -11.67 21.43
N LYS A 129 27.73 -11.34 20.16
CA LYS A 129 28.07 -12.18 19.00
C LYS A 129 29.58 -12.30 18.84
N ALA A 130 30.33 -11.22 18.98
CA ALA A 130 31.80 -11.24 18.93
C ALA A 130 32.42 -12.06 20.08
N ALA A 131 31.93 -11.90 21.31
CA ALA A 131 32.41 -12.63 22.49
C ALA A 131 32.19 -14.16 22.38
N THR A 132 31.17 -14.57 21.63
CA THR A 132 30.84 -15.98 21.39
C THR A 132 31.40 -16.51 20.07
N PHE A 133 32.28 -15.75 19.38
CA PHE A 133 32.79 -16.06 18.04
C PHE A 133 31.67 -16.44 17.05
N GLY A 134 30.61 -15.63 17.02
CA GLY A 134 29.45 -15.86 16.16
C GLY A 134 28.54 -17.00 16.60
N GLY A 135 28.57 -17.38 17.89
CA GLY A 135 27.76 -18.46 18.46
C GLY A 135 28.06 -19.82 17.83
N PHE A 136 29.35 -20.16 17.69
CA PHE A 136 29.84 -21.37 16.99
C PHE A 136 29.37 -21.48 15.52
N GLY A 137 29.10 -20.35 14.87
CA GLY A 137 28.65 -20.29 13.48
C GLY A 137 27.13 -20.44 13.30
N LEU A 138 26.41 -21.00 14.28
CA LEU A 138 24.95 -21.16 14.19
C LEU A 138 24.24 -19.82 14.21
N TRP A 139 24.64 -18.93 15.12
CA TRP A 139 24.06 -17.60 15.21
C TRP A 139 24.46 -16.71 14.03
N TYR A 140 25.70 -16.82 13.57
CA TYR A 140 26.14 -16.19 12.33
C TYR A 140 25.27 -16.59 11.12
N LEU A 141 25.01 -17.88 10.91
CA LEU A 141 24.14 -18.35 9.82
C LEU A 141 22.69 -17.89 9.98
N ALA A 142 22.15 -17.93 11.19
CA ALA A 142 20.79 -17.45 11.47
C ALA A 142 20.65 -15.96 11.14
N ASP A 143 21.66 -15.15 11.48
CA ASP A 143 21.66 -13.71 11.19
C ASP A 143 21.70 -13.41 9.68
N ILE A 144 22.45 -14.19 8.89
CA ILE A 144 22.47 -14.06 7.42
C ILE A 144 21.10 -14.38 6.83
N VAL A 145 20.49 -15.49 7.26
CA VAL A 145 19.16 -15.90 6.75
C VAL A 145 18.10 -14.89 7.15
N LEU A 146 18.12 -14.42 8.40
CA LEU A 146 17.15 -13.43 8.88
C LEU A 146 17.27 -12.11 8.12
N LEU A 147 18.50 -11.63 7.86
CA LEU A 147 18.71 -10.43 7.06
C LEU A 147 18.34 -10.63 5.59
N ALA A 148 18.62 -11.79 4.99
CA ALA A 148 18.31 -12.04 3.58
C ALA A 148 16.80 -12.15 3.31
N VAL A 149 16.03 -12.66 4.27
CA VAL A 149 14.57 -12.83 4.16
C VAL A 149 13.83 -11.52 4.42
N GLY A 150 14.40 -10.62 5.24
CA GLY A 150 13.78 -9.36 5.62
C GLY A 150 12.87 -9.49 6.83
#